data_AF-A0A8J3T520-F1
#
_entry.id   AF-A0A8J3T520-F1
#
_cell.length_a   1.000
_cell.length_b   1.000
_cell.length_c   1.000
_cell.angle_alpha   90.00
_cell.angle_beta   90.00
_cell.angle_gamma   90.00
#
_symmetry.space_group_name_H-M   'P 1'
#
loop_
_entity.id
_entity.type
_entity.pdbx_description
1 polymer ?
#
loop_
_entity_poly.entity_id
_entity_poly.type
_entity_poly.pdbx_seq_one_letter_code
_entity_poly.pdbx_strand_id
1 'polypeptide(L)'
;MTDLIDFYRHERGFVLSRSRDAHYRDLGSWLTSDIQAYAPDCLDVLSCVEDVRFGRSALDEWEGNSCYTRFTPFGVTVESLSPEGGSTTYTPDEAHSVMLQYWQFLTPTGEKKNRALASWEGGNEREHPCRPHLW
;
A
#
# COMPACT_ATOMS: atom_id res chain seq x y z
N MET A 1 -3.72 -5.24 18.04
CA MET A 1 -4.45 -4.33 17.13
C MET A 1 -5.50 -5.17 16.44
N THR A 2 -6.73 -4.67 16.32
CA THR A 2 -7.72 -5.30 15.44
C THR A 2 -7.38 -4.87 14.03
N ASP A 3 -7.18 -5.81 13.12
CA ASP A 3 -6.90 -5.49 11.72
C ASP A 3 -8.10 -4.76 11.11
N LEU A 4 -7.83 -3.66 10.39
CA LEU A 4 -8.87 -2.84 9.74
C LEU A 4 -9.41 -3.55 8.50
N ILE A 5 -8.56 -4.36 7.87
CA ILE A 5 -8.86 -5.14 6.67
C ILE A 5 -8.32 -6.56 6.87
N ASP A 6 -9.16 -7.56 6.65
CA ASP A 6 -8.73 -8.95 6.55
C ASP A 6 -8.16 -9.19 5.13
N PHE A 7 -6.85 -9.38 5.01
CA PHE A 7 -6.22 -9.83 3.76
C PHE A 7 -6.04 -11.35 3.76
N TYR A 8 -6.37 -12.00 2.65
CA TYR A 8 -6.28 -13.46 2.54
C TYR A 8 -5.97 -13.91 1.12
N ARG A 9 -5.50 -15.17 1.00
CA ARG A 9 -5.29 -15.82 -0.30
C ARG A 9 -6.49 -16.73 -0.58
N HIS A 10 -7.15 -16.48 -1.70
CA HIS A 10 -8.19 -17.38 -2.23
C HIS A 10 -7.56 -18.70 -2.69
N GLU A 11 -8.35 -19.78 -2.78
CA GLU A 11 -7.90 -21.11 -3.21
C GLU A 11 -7.23 -21.13 -4.59
N ARG A 12 -7.59 -20.16 -5.44
CA ARG A 12 -7.02 -19.95 -6.79
C ARG A 12 -5.73 -19.13 -6.79
N GLY A 13 -5.20 -18.76 -5.62
CA GLY A 13 -3.95 -18.01 -5.46
C GLY A 13 -4.09 -16.48 -5.46
N PHE A 14 -5.27 -15.94 -5.80
CA PHE A 14 -5.53 -14.50 -5.76
C PHE A 14 -5.47 -13.94 -4.35
N VAL A 15 -4.91 -12.75 -4.19
CA VAL A 15 -5.02 -11.98 -2.96
C VAL A 15 -6.35 -11.25 -2.98
N LEU A 16 -7.09 -11.30 -1.88
CA LEU A 16 -8.36 -10.61 -1.69
C LEU A 16 -8.38 -9.93 -0.33
N SER A 17 -9.26 -8.94 -0.19
CA SER A 17 -9.47 -8.19 1.03
C SER A 17 -10.93 -8.25 1.46
N ARG A 18 -11.16 -8.05 2.76
CA ARG A 18 -12.50 -7.86 3.33
C ARG A 18 -12.42 -6.89 4.49
N SER A 19 -13.19 -5.82 4.43
CA SER A 19 -13.37 -4.88 5.55
C SER A 19 -14.83 -4.87 6.01
N ARG A 20 -15.03 -4.84 7.34
CA ARG A 20 -16.35 -4.60 7.93
C ARG A 20 -16.74 -3.12 7.84
N ASP A 21 -15.76 -2.24 7.79
CA ASP A 21 -15.96 -0.81 7.58
C ASP A 21 -15.98 -0.51 6.07
N ALA A 22 -17.03 0.17 5.61
CA ALA A 22 -17.16 0.55 4.21
C ALA A 22 -16.06 1.52 3.77
N HIS A 23 -15.55 2.35 4.69
CA HIS A 23 -14.46 3.30 4.44
C HIS A 23 -13.23 2.62 3.85
N TYR A 24 -12.80 1.49 4.41
CA TYR A 24 -11.57 0.80 3.99
C TYR A 24 -11.74 -0.18 2.81
N ARG A 25 -12.94 -0.29 2.22
CA ARG A 25 -13.16 -1.27 1.13
C ARG A 25 -12.36 -0.91 -0.11
N ASP A 26 -12.34 0.36 -0.51
CA ASP A 26 -11.64 0.77 -1.73
C ASP A 26 -10.13 0.68 -1.56
N LEU A 27 -9.61 1.03 -0.37
CA LEU A 27 -8.19 0.88 -0.04
C LEU A 27 -7.77 -0.59 -0.07
N GLY A 28 -8.56 -1.47 0.53
CA GLY A 28 -8.33 -2.91 0.47
C GLY A 28 -8.43 -3.46 -0.95
N SER A 29 -9.39 -2.98 -1.75
CA SER A 29 -9.56 -3.39 -3.14
C SER A 29 -8.32 -3.01 -3.95
N TRP A 30 -7.93 -1.74 -3.92
CA TRP A 30 -6.76 -1.19 -4.60
C TRP A 30 -5.48 -1.97 -4.31
N LEU A 31 -5.16 -2.22 -3.03
CA LEU A 31 -3.98 -3.00 -2.64
C LEU A 31 -4.01 -4.41 -3.28
N THR A 32 -5.17 -5.04 -3.33
CA THR A 32 -5.29 -6.40 -3.86
C THR A 32 -5.39 -6.49 -5.38
N SER A 33 -5.91 -5.47 -6.06
CA SER A 33 -6.04 -5.43 -7.53
C SER A 33 -4.75 -4.94 -8.22
N ASP A 34 -4.08 -3.96 -7.62
CA ASP A 34 -2.98 -3.23 -8.26
C ASP A 34 -1.62 -3.75 -7.78
N ILE A 35 -1.42 -3.86 -6.46
CA ILE A 35 -0.16 -4.36 -5.88
C ILE A 35 -0.12 -5.90 -5.90
N GLN A 36 -1.28 -6.53 -5.73
CA GLN A 36 -1.44 -7.99 -5.77
C GLN A 36 -0.42 -8.69 -4.85
N ALA A 37 0.23 -9.77 -5.30
CA ALA A 37 1.20 -10.50 -4.49
C ALA A 37 2.64 -9.94 -4.57
N TYR A 38 2.87 -8.81 -5.24
CA TYR A 38 4.21 -8.30 -5.49
C TYR A 38 4.65 -7.29 -4.42
N ALA A 39 5.44 -7.77 -3.46
CA ALA A 39 5.85 -6.98 -2.30
C ALA A 39 6.64 -5.69 -2.60
N PRO A 40 7.48 -5.61 -3.65
CA PRO A 40 8.15 -4.35 -3.99
C PRO A 40 7.20 -3.20 -4.33
N ASP A 41 6.06 -3.44 -5.00
CA ASP A 41 5.08 -2.37 -5.26
C ASP A 41 4.42 -1.87 -3.96
N CYS A 42 4.29 -2.74 -2.95
CA CYS A 42 3.85 -2.34 -1.61
C CYS A 42 4.86 -1.40 -0.95
N LEU A 43 6.16 -1.58 -1.23
CA LEU A 43 7.22 -0.68 -0.77
C LEU A 43 7.18 0.66 -1.52
N ASP A 44 6.89 0.66 -2.82
CA ASP A 44 6.73 1.93 -3.57
C ASP A 44 5.66 2.84 -2.93
N VAL A 45 4.46 2.32 -2.70
CA VAL A 45 3.38 3.12 -2.10
C VAL A 45 3.65 3.49 -0.63
N LEU A 46 4.37 2.64 0.11
CA LEU A 46 4.85 2.97 1.46
C LEU A 46 5.91 4.08 1.42
N SER A 47 6.75 4.14 0.39
CA SER A 47 7.68 5.25 0.20
C SER A 47 6.93 6.55 -0.06
N CYS A 48 5.97 6.56 -1.00
CA CYS A 48 5.19 7.75 -1.33
C CYS A 48 4.48 8.33 -0.09
N VAL A 49 3.78 7.48 0.68
CA VAL A 49 3.07 7.97 1.88
C VAL A 49 4.04 8.49 2.95
N GLU A 50 5.20 7.86 3.11
CA GLU A 50 6.23 8.32 4.05
C GLU A 50 6.85 9.64 3.61
N ASP A 51 7.15 9.78 2.32
CA ASP A 51 7.79 10.98 1.78
C ASP A 51 6.89 12.22 1.96
N VAL A 52 5.57 12.08 1.79
CA VAL A 52 4.63 13.18 2.08
C VAL A 52 4.39 13.39 3.58
N ARG A 53 4.35 12.33 4.40
CA ARG A 53 4.19 12.44 5.87
C ARG A 53 5.35 13.18 6.53
N PHE A 54 6.56 12.99 6.02
CA PHE A 54 7.78 13.63 6.54
C PHE A 54 8.18 14.90 5.79
N GLY A 55 7.36 15.37 4.85
CA GLY A 55 7.61 16.60 4.10
C GLY A 55 8.82 16.52 3.15
N ARG A 56 9.23 15.31 2.74
CA ARG A 56 10.23 15.09 1.69
C ARG A 56 9.64 15.30 0.30
N SER A 57 8.33 15.12 0.16
CA SER A 57 7.56 15.44 -1.05
C SER A 57 6.28 16.22 -0.69
N ALA A 58 5.86 17.12 -1.57
CA ALA A 58 4.59 17.83 -1.45
C ALA A 58 3.43 17.05 -2.13
N LEU A 59 3.78 16.21 -3.10
CA LEU A 59 2.88 15.37 -3.87
C LEU A 59 3.70 14.21 -4.44
N ASP A 60 3.27 12.99 -4.16
CA ASP A 60 3.71 11.81 -4.89
C ASP A 60 2.51 11.15 -5.56
N GLU A 61 2.77 10.40 -6.62
CA GLU A 61 1.73 9.76 -7.43
C GLU A 61 2.16 8.34 -7.76
N TRP A 62 1.20 7.42 -7.74
CA TRP A 62 1.42 6.02 -8.08
C TRP A 62 0.26 5.52 -8.93
N GLU A 63 0.57 4.97 -10.10
CA GLU A 63 -0.41 4.43 -11.02
C GLU A 63 -0.28 2.91 -11.07
N GLY A 64 -1.37 2.23 -10.74
CA GLY A 64 -1.48 0.79 -10.89
C GLY A 64 -2.28 0.42 -12.14
N ASN A 65 -2.78 -0.80 -12.17
CA ASN A 65 -3.56 -1.31 -13.30
C ASN A 65 -5.05 -0.90 -13.26
N SER A 66 -5.57 -0.54 -12.09
CA SER A 66 -7.00 -0.30 -11.87
C SER A 66 -7.26 1.02 -11.16
N CYS A 67 -6.25 1.59 -10.49
CA CYS A 67 -6.36 2.84 -9.77
C CYS A 67 -5.16 3.76 -9.98
N TYR A 68 -5.43 5.06 -9.88
CA TYR A 68 -4.44 6.11 -9.74
C TYR A 68 -4.47 6.64 -8.32
N THR A 69 -3.31 6.76 -7.67
CA THR A 69 -3.22 7.18 -6.27
C THR A 69 -2.38 8.44 -6.14
N ARG A 70 -2.94 9.46 -5.46
CA ARG A 70 -2.22 10.70 -5.12
C ARG A 70 -1.95 10.73 -3.63
N PHE A 71 -0.71 11.00 -3.26
CA PHE A 71 -0.25 11.13 -1.88
C PHE A 71 0.06 12.59 -1.61
N THR A 72 -0.50 13.15 -0.56
CA THR A 72 -0.21 14.52 -0.10
C THR A 72 -0.07 14.53 1.42
N PRO A 73 0.52 15.58 2.03
CA PRO A 73 0.56 15.71 3.48
C PRO A 73 -0.83 15.71 4.17
N PHE A 74 -1.90 15.95 3.41
CA PHE A 74 -3.26 16.08 3.93
C PHE A 74 -4.14 14.87 3.64
N GLY A 75 -3.71 13.98 2.73
CA GLY A 75 -4.51 12.82 2.37
C GLY A 75 -3.89 11.97 1.27
N VAL A 76 -4.34 10.72 1.24
CA VAL A 76 -4.07 9.74 0.19
C VAL A 76 -5.38 9.48 -0.53
N THR A 77 -5.45 9.86 -1.80
CA THR A 77 -6.64 9.70 -2.63
C THR A 77 -6.43 8.58 -3.60
N VAL A 78 -7.26 7.53 -3.50
CA VAL A 78 -7.32 6.42 -4.45
C VAL A 78 -8.45 6.71 -5.42
N GLU A 79 -8.14 6.79 -6.72
CA GLU A 79 -9.07 7.08 -7.81
C GLU A 79 -9.18 5.85 -8.73
N SER A 80 -10.40 5.36 -8.94
CA SER A 80 -10.66 4.25 -9.86
C SER A 80 -10.48 4.69 -11.30
N LEU A 81 -9.76 3.89 -12.09
CA LEU A 81 -9.62 4.06 -13.55
C LEU A 81 -10.77 3.39 -14.33
N SER A 82 -11.76 2.81 -13.64
CA SER A 82 -12.92 2.20 -14.30
C SER A 82 -13.85 3.27 -14.91
N PRO A 83 -14.69 2.92 -15.91
CA PRO A 83 -15.62 3.87 -16.52
C PRO A 83 -16.62 4.49 -15.54
N GLU A 84 -17.00 3.76 -14.49
CA GLU A 84 -17.87 4.23 -13.42
C GLU A 84 -17.16 5.25 -12.51
N GLY A 85 -15.83 5.26 -12.54
CA GLY A 85 -14.98 6.12 -11.73
C GLY A 85 -15.14 5.88 -10.23
N GLY A 86 -14.89 6.93 -9.46
CA GLY A 86 -14.97 6.92 -8.00
C GLY A 86 -13.62 7.24 -7.37
N SER A 87 -13.66 7.96 -6.26
CA SER A 87 -12.47 8.23 -5.48
C SER A 87 -12.78 8.27 -4.00
N THR A 88 -11.83 7.79 -3.21
CA THR A 88 -11.91 7.80 -1.75
C THR A 88 -10.59 8.34 -1.19
N THR A 89 -10.71 9.29 -0.27
CA THR A 89 -9.55 9.92 0.39
C THR A 89 -9.44 9.44 1.82
N TYR A 90 -8.23 9.06 2.19
CA TYR A 90 -7.83 8.62 3.53
C TYR A 90 -6.87 9.64 4.12
N THR A 91 -6.79 9.72 5.45
CA THR A 91 -5.65 10.39 6.08
C THR A 91 -4.35 9.64 5.76
N PRO A 92 -3.18 10.31 5.75
CA PRO A 92 -1.90 9.62 5.54
C PRO A 92 -1.64 8.52 6.57
N ASP A 93 -2.08 8.70 7.81
CA ASP A 93 -1.90 7.71 8.88
C ASP A 93 -2.77 6.46 8.69
N GLU A 94 -4.02 6.62 8.24
CA GLU A 94 -4.88 5.49 7.89
C GLU A 94 -4.29 4.68 6.74
N ALA A 95 -3.92 5.37 5.66
CA ALA A 95 -3.35 4.75 4.48
C ALA A 95 -2.06 4.00 4.82
N HIS A 96 -1.14 4.66 5.54
CA HIS A 96 0.12 4.05 5.98
C HIS A 96 -0.13 2.82 6.88
N SER A 97 -1.06 2.90 7.82
CA SER A 97 -1.38 1.77 8.71
C SER A 97 -1.92 0.55 7.97
N VAL A 98 -2.75 0.77 6.95
CA VAL A 98 -3.31 -0.32 6.12
C VAL A 98 -2.27 -0.88 5.15
N MET A 99 -1.45 -0.04 4.53
CA MET A 99 -0.33 -0.48 3.68
C MET A 99 0.66 -1.33 4.48
N LEU A 100 0.94 -0.99 5.74
CA LEU A 100 1.76 -1.82 6.63
C LEU A 100 1.12 -3.18 6.96
N GLN A 101 -0.20 -3.22 7.20
CA GLN A 101 -0.92 -4.50 7.36
C GLN A 101 -0.76 -5.37 6.10
N TYR A 102 -0.85 -4.75 4.92
CA TYR A 102 -0.68 -5.46 3.66
C TYR A 102 0.75 -5.96 3.44
N TRP A 103 1.74 -5.13 3.75
CA TRP A 103 3.15 -5.53 3.74
C TRP A 103 3.40 -6.76 4.61
N GLN A 104 2.87 -6.77 5.84
CA GLN A 104 3.00 -7.92 6.76
C GLN A 104 2.34 -9.17 6.19
N PHE A 105 1.17 -9.03 5.56
CA PHE A 105 0.49 -10.13 4.88
C PHE A 105 1.31 -10.70 3.69
N LEU A 106 1.95 -9.86 2.89
CA LEU A 106 2.79 -10.29 1.77
C LEU A 106 4.11 -10.92 2.25
N THR A 107 4.65 -10.45 3.37
CA THR A 107 5.97 -10.82 3.90
C THR A 107 5.90 -11.39 5.32
N PRO A 108 5.25 -12.56 5.52
CA PRO A 108 5.01 -13.12 6.86
C PRO A 108 6.28 -13.59 7.58
N THR A 109 7.43 -13.61 6.91
CA THR A 109 8.71 -14.04 7.48
C THR A 109 9.79 -12.98 7.28
N GLY A 110 10.74 -12.91 8.20
CA GLY A 110 11.86 -11.97 8.09
C GLY A 110 12.71 -12.16 6.83
N GLU A 111 12.84 -13.39 6.32
CA GLU A 111 13.51 -13.65 5.05
C GLU A 111 12.79 -12.99 3.87
N LYS A 112 11.46 -13.09 3.80
CA LYS A 112 10.67 -12.44 2.76
C LYS A 112 10.76 -10.92 2.85
N LYS A 113 10.67 -10.36 4.08
CA LYS A 113 10.87 -8.92 4.34
C LYS A 113 12.23 -8.45 3.82
N ASN A 114 13.31 -9.11 4.23
CA ASN A 114 14.67 -8.78 3.82
C ASN A 114 14.87 -8.87 2.31
N ARG A 115 14.33 -9.91 1.67
CA ARG A 115 14.46 -10.09 0.21
C ARG A 115 13.76 -8.98 -0.56
N ALA A 116 12.51 -8.67 -0.20
CA ALA A 116 11.76 -7.62 -0.87
C ALA A 116 12.40 -6.23 -0.64
N LEU A 117 12.82 -5.95 0.60
CA LEU A 117 13.51 -4.71 0.94
C LEU A 117 14.83 -4.56 0.17
N ALA A 118 15.67 -5.59 0.15
CA ALA A 118 16.93 -5.55 -0.59
C ALA A 118 16.73 -5.37 -2.10
N SER A 119 15.70 -6.02 -2.67
CA SER A 119 15.35 -5.83 -4.09
C SER A 119 14.95 -4.39 -4.38
N TRP A 120 14.10 -3.80 -3.52
CA TRP A 120 13.63 -2.43 -3.70
C TRP A 120 14.76 -1.41 -3.50
N GLU A 121 15.56 -1.55 -2.44
CA GLU A 121 16.68 -0.63 -2.13
C GLU A 121 17.79 -0.72 -3.18
N GLY A 122 18.05 -1.92 -3.71
CA GLY A 122 18.97 -2.12 -4.82
C GLY A 122 18.50 -1.46 -6.13
N GLY A 123 17.18 -1.48 -6.39
CA GLY A 123 16.59 -0.83 -7.57
C GLY A 123 16.49 0.69 -7.46
N ASN A 124 16.32 1.23 -6.25
CA ASN A 124 16.16 2.66 -5.98
C ASN A 124 17.46 3.34 -5.52
N GLU A 125 18.54 2.58 -5.31
CA GLU A 125 19.85 3.06 -4.84
C GLU A 125 19.79 3.90 -3.55
N ARG A 126 18.84 3.60 -2.67
CA ARG A 126 18.64 4.30 -1.38
C ARG A 126 18.00 3.39 -0.35
N GLU A 127 18.15 3.75 0.93
CA GLU A 127 17.39 3.11 2.01
C GLU A 127 15.91 3.44 1.91
N HIS A 128 15.06 2.46 2.23
CA HIS A 128 13.62 2.64 2.22
C HIS A 128 13.18 3.56 3.38
N PRO A 129 12.40 4.63 3.13
CA PRO A 129 12.05 5.60 4.16
C PRO A 129 11.18 4.99 5.27
N CYS A 130 10.30 4.05 4.94
CA CYS A 130 9.46 3.32 5.89
C CYS A 130 10.21 2.26 6.73
N ARG A 131 11.54 2.09 6.58
CA ARG A 131 12.31 1.02 7.25
C ARG A 131 12.05 0.88 8.77
N PRO A 132 11.84 1.97 9.54
CA PRO A 132 11.51 1.87 10.97
C PRO A 132 10.19 1.15 11.29
N HIS A 133 9.29 1.00 10.33
CA HIS A 133 7.92 0.47 10.52
C HIS A 133 7.68 -0.90 9.87
N LEU A 134 8.64 -1.44 9.11
CA LEU A 134 8.46 -2.68 8.32
C LEU A 134 8.50 -3.98 9.15
N TRP A 135 8.85 -3.91 10.44
CA TRP A 135 9.19 -5.07 11.26
C TRP A 135 8.10 -5.47 12.24
#